data_AF-A0A7V2KU92-F1
#
_entry.id   AF-A0A7V2KU92-F1
#
_cell.length_a   1.000
_cell.length_b   1.000
_cell.length_c   1.000
_cell.angle_alpha   90.00
_cell.angle_beta   90.00
_cell.angle_gamma   90.00
#
_symmetry.space_group_name_H-M   'P 1'
#
loop_
_entity.id
_entity.type
_entity.pdbx_description
1 polymer ?
#
loop_
_entity_poly.entity_id
_entity_poly.type
_entity_poly.pdbx_seq_one_letter_code
_entity_poly.pdbx_strand_id
1 'polypeptide(L)' 'MANWKDKLNGDPVPWLLEADKTQPAIRYYTLRDILGRDENDKEVKAAKAAIMASGPVPVILAAQQPEGYWDK' A
#
# COMPACT_ATOMS: atom_id res chain seq x y z
N MET A 1 9.34 -23.82 10.33
CA MET A 1 8.69 -22.59 10.87
C MET A 1 7.21 -22.68 10.52
N ALA A 2 6.31 -22.46 11.49
CA ALA A 2 4.87 -22.46 11.20
C ALA A 2 4.54 -21.29 10.26
N ASN A 3 3.70 -21.51 9.25
CA ASN A 3 3.24 -20.46 8.36
C ASN A 3 2.37 -19.49 9.18
N TRP A 4 2.58 -18.18 9.03
CA TRP A 4 1.79 -17.20 9.78
C TRP A 4 0.29 -17.30 9.47
N LYS A 5 -0.05 -17.74 8.25
CA LYS A 5 -1.43 -17.98 7.82
C LYS A 5 -2.12 -19.05 8.66
N ASP A 6 -1.38 -20.03 9.18
CA ASP A 6 -1.92 -21.11 10.02
C ASP A 6 -2.41 -20.60 11.38
N LYS A 7 -2.04 -19.37 11.77
CA LYS A 7 -2.48 -18.71 13.01
C LYS A 7 -3.73 -17.85 12.81
N LEU A 8 -4.26 -17.75 11.60
CA LEU A 8 -5.40 -16.90 11.28
C LEU A 8 -6.67 -17.72 11.11
N ASN A 9 -7.81 -17.12 11.42
CA ASN A 9 -9.13 -17.74 11.25
C ASN A 9 -9.61 -17.74 9.78
N GLY A 10 -8.78 -17.30 8.83
CA GLY A 10 -9.09 -17.21 7.40
C GLY A 10 -7.95 -16.55 6.62
N ASP A 11 -8.03 -16.53 5.28
CA ASP A 11 -7.04 -15.85 4.43
C ASP A 11 -7.44 -14.39 4.17
N PRO A 12 -6.74 -13.39 4.75
CA PRO A 12 -7.07 -11.99 4.52
C PRO A 12 -6.51 -11.46 3.19
N VAL A 13 -5.66 -12.21 2.50
CA VAL A 13 -4.94 -11.73 1.31
C VAL A 13 -5.87 -11.23 0.21
N PRO A 14 -7.00 -11.90 -0.14
CA PRO A 14 -7.91 -11.37 -1.14
C PRO A 14 -8.45 -9.97 -0.81
N TRP A 15 -8.84 -9.74 0.45
CA TRP A 15 -9.32 -8.44 0.94
C TRP A 15 -8.20 -7.39 0.95
N LEU A 16 -7.02 -7.75 1.46
CA LEU A 16 -5.84 -6.87 1.49
C LEU A 16 -5.35 -6.48 0.09
N LEU A 17 -5.61 -7.31 -0.92
CA LEU A 17 -5.27 -7.05 -2.31
C LEU A 17 -6.37 -6.28 -3.06
N GLU A 18 -7.48 -5.90 -2.45
CA GLU A 18 -8.50 -5.10 -3.14
C GLU A 18 -7.92 -3.77 -3.65
N ALA A 19 -8.43 -3.31 -4.79
CA ALA A 19 -8.05 -2.03 -5.38
C ALA A 19 -8.84 -0.89 -4.70
N ASP A 20 -8.60 -0.68 -3.41
CA ASP A 20 -9.21 0.42 -2.66
C ASP A 20 -8.57 1.76 -3.03
N LYS A 21 -9.35 2.65 -3.65
CA LYS A 21 -8.91 3.99 -4.06
C LYS A 21 -8.67 4.92 -2.88
N THR A 22 -9.27 4.66 -1.73
CA THR A 22 -9.11 5.46 -0.51
C THR A 22 -7.85 5.06 0.27
N GLN A 23 -7.43 3.78 0.18
CA GLN A 23 -6.23 3.26 0.84
C GLN A 23 -5.33 2.41 -0.10
N PRO A 24 -4.86 2.95 -1.24
CA PRO A 24 -4.10 2.18 -2.24
C PRO A 24 -2.78 1.61 -1.70
N ALA A 25 -2.24 2.22 -0.63
CA ALA A 25 -1.03 1.75 0.04
C ALA A 25 -1.16 0.35 0.65
N ILE A 26 -2.37 -0.04 1.09
CA ILE A 26 -2.60 -1.37 1.69
C ILE A 26 -2.22 -2.47 0.70
N ARG A 27 -2.68 -2.35 -0.56
CA ARG A 27 -2.35 -3.31 -1.61
C ARG A 27 -0.84 -3.37 -1.89
N TYR A 28 -0.16 -2.21 -1.96
CA TYR A 28 1.28 -2.15 -2.18
C TYR A 28 2.07 -2.86 -1.08
N TYR A 29 1.81 -2.53 0.19
CA TYR A 29 2.51 -3.15 1.32
C TYR A 29 2.15 -4.63 1.48
N THR A 30 0.93 -5.02 1.13
CA THR A 30 0.55 -6.44 1.10
C THR A 30 1.38 -7.23 0.08
N LEU A 31 1.50 -6.72 -1.15
CA LEU A 31 2.29 -7.38 -2.18
C LEU A 31 3.78 -7.48 -1.81
N ARG A 32 4.37 -6.38 -1.30
CA ARG A 32 5.80 -6.30 -1.00
C ARG A 32 6.17 -6.99 0.31
N ASP A 33 5.51 -6.63 1.41
CA ASP A 33 5.96 -6.99 2.77
C ASP A 33 5.30 -8.28 3.28
N ILE A 34 4.04 -8.53 2.90
CA ILE A 34 3.32 -9.74 3.35
C ILE A 34 3.56 -10.91 2.38
N LEU A 35 3.48 -10.64 1.07
CA LEU A 35 3.65 -11.67 0.03
C LEU A 35 5.08 -11.76 -0.51
N GLY A 36 5.98 -10.84 -0.12
CA GLY A 36 7.40 -10.91 -0.47
C GLY A 36 7.68 -10.70 -1.97
N ARG A 37 6.80 -10.02 -2.70
CA ARG A 37 7.02 -9.78 -4.14
C ARG A 37 8.10 -8.72 -4.35
N ASP A 38 8.88 -8.93 -5.41
CA ASP A 38 9.95 -8.01 -5.81
C ASP A 38 9.38 -6.63 -6.18
N GLU A 39 10.14 -5.57 -5.91
CA GLU A 39 9.73 -4.20 -6.26
C GLU A 39 9.57 -3.98 -7.77
N ASN A 40 10.18 -4.84 -8.59
CA ASN A 40 10.01 -4.82 -10.04
C ASN A 40 8.79 -5.56 -10.57
N ASP A 41 8.09 -6.31 -9.71
CA ASP A 41 6.84 -6.97 -10.04
C ASP A 41 5.81 -5.95 -10.58
N LYS A 42 5.08 -6.35 -11.62
CA LYS A 42 4.15 -5.46 -12.32
C LYS A 42 3.02 -4.97 -11.41
N GLU A 43 2.52 -5.83 -10.53
CA GLU A 43 1.45 -5.46 -9.60
C GLU A 43 1.98 -4.56 -8.47
N VAL A 44 3.20 -4.81 -8.00
CA VAL A 44 3.86 -3.94 -7.00
C VAL A 44 4.06 -2.54 -7.58
N LYS A 45 4.55 -2.42 -8.81
CA LYS A 45 4.71 -1.13 -9.50
C LYS A 45 3.38 -0.42 -9.72
N ALA A 46 2.34 -1.14 -10.14
CA ALA A 46 1.01 -0.58 -10.33
C ALA A 46 0.40 -0.07 -9.01
N ALA A 47 0.52 -0.84 -7.93
CA ALA A 47 0.06 -0.43 -6.60
C ALA A 47 0.85 0.78 -6.07
N LYS A 48 2.16 0.83 -6.30
CA LYS A 48 3.01 1.98 -5.95
C LYS A 48 2.59 3.26 -6.70
N ALA A 49 2.28 3.14 -7.99
CA ALA A 49 1.79 4.27 -8.78
C ALA A 49 0.43 4.77 -8.27
N ALA A 50 -0.47 3.86 -7.87
CA ALA A 50 -1.78 4.22 -7.33
C ALA A 50 -1.68 5.04 -6.04
N ILE A 51 -0.67 4.80 -5.19
CA ILE A 51 -0.42 5.59 -3.98
C ILE A 51 -0.25 7.08 -4.31
N MET A 52 0.42 7.40 -5.42
CA MET A 52 0.64 8.80 -5.82
C MET A 52 -0.59 9.42 -6.49
N ALA A 53 -1.53 8.61 -6.97
CA ALA A 53 -2.69 9.06 -7.75
C ALA A 53 -3.96 9.22 -6.91
N SER A 54 -4.13 8.48 -5.81
CA SER A 54 -5.32 8.53 -4.97
C SER A 54 -5.04 8.26 -3.49
N GLY A 55 -6.06 8.46 -2.66
CA GLY A 55 -5.97 8.23 -1.22
C GLY A 55 -5.23 9.36 -0.49
N PRO A 56 -4.66 9.08 0.69
CA PRO A 56 -4.19 10.13 1.60
C PRO A 56 -2.89 10.79 1.13
N VAL A 57 -2.01 10.08 0.43
CA VAL A 57 -0.68 10.61 0.05
C VAL A 57 -0.77 11.88 -0.80
N PRO A 58 -1.51 11.94 -1.93
CA PRO A 58 -1.63 13.18 -2.69
C PRO A 58 -2.28 14.31 -1.89
N VAL A 59 -3.20 14.00 -0.96
CA VAL A 59 -3.83 15.00 -0.08
C VAL A 59 -2.82 15.57 0.92
N ILE A 60 -1.99 14.72 1.53
CA ILE A 60 -0.94 15.13 2.45
C ILE A 60 0.11 15.97 1.73
N LEU A 61 0.56 15.55 0.54
CA LEU A 61 1.53 16.28 -0.27
C LEU A 61 0.98 17.63 -0.76
N ALA A 62 -0.32 17.71 -1.07
CA ALA A 62 -0.95 18.98 -1.45
C ALA A 62 -1.04 19.98 -0.28
N ALA A 63 -0.97 19.50 0.96
CA ALA A 63 -0.89 20.35 2.16
C ALA A 63 0.55 20.77 2.51
N GLN A 64 1.55 20.33 1.74
CA GLN A 64 2.94 20.75 1.94
C GLN A 64 3.15 22.17 1.43
N GLN A 65 3.85 22.99 2.22
CA GLN A 65 4.27 24.33 1.79
C GLN A 65 5.31 24.23 0.65
N PRO A 66 5.39 25.21 -0.26
CA PRO A 66 6.32 25.18 -1.39
C PRO A 66 7.79 24.99 -1.00
N GLU A 67 8.18 25.43 0.20
CA GLU A 67 9.53 25.30 0.76
C GLU A 67 9.81 23.90 1.34
N GLY A 68 8.83 22.98 1.30
CA GLY A 68 9.01 21.56 1.64
C GLY A 68 8.68 21.18 3.09
N TYR A 69 7.96 22.02 3.83
CA TYR A 69 7.56 21.74 5.22
C TYR A 69 6.03 21.68 5.38
N TRP A 70 5.58 21.12 6.51
CA TRP A 70 4.18 21.15 6.94
C TRP A 70 4.05 22.00 8.20
N ASP A 71 2.89 22.62 8.38
CA ASP A 71 2.55 23.36 9.59
C ASP A 71 2.45 22.40 10.80
N LYS A 72 2.71 22.94 11.99
CA LYS A 72 2.71 22.20 13.26
C LYS A 72 1.32 21.90 13.79
#